data_AF-A0A7J8HKZ8-F1
#
_entry.id   AF-A0A7J8HKZ8-F1
#
_cell.length_a   1.000
_cell.length_b   1.000
_cell.length_c   1.000
_cell.angle_alpha   90.00
_cell.angle_beta   90.00
_cell.angle_gamma   90.00
#
_symmetry.space_group_name_H-M   'P 1'
#
loop_
_entity.id
_entity.type
_entity.pdbx_description
1 polymer ?
#
loop_
_entity_poly.entity_id
_entity_poly.type
_entity_poly.pdbx_seq_one_letter_code
_entity_poly.pdbx_strand_id
1 'polypeptide(L)'
;MWQKYQYFGASWTSNFDKTRTSAKDKVTWFEKSKEIILSRGNSKDEAVINMIEDLFDLLMVIYGISDEGKKQVVESFVPRICALVIDSRVNICIQQETLKKMNAMLDKMPQDARKILINQEMLILMNSMGERILDAGDYDLQVGIVEALCRMTTEKQRRELACRWFSMDFIANAFKGIKDSEFETDCRIFLNLVNGMLGDKRRVFTFPCLSAFLGKYELQIPSDEKLEEFWIDFNLGSQTLSFYIAGDNDDHQWEAVTVPEEEVQIYSIEDPNIYLSPHTTGTV
;
A
#
# COMPACT_ATOMS: atom_id res chain seq x y z
N MET A 1 -6.63 3.33 -10.41
CA MET A 1 -6.05 4.36 -9.52
C MET A 1 -4.93 5.21 -10.16
N TRP A 2 -4.95 5.44 -11.49
CA TRP A 2 -3.89 6.18 -12.20
C TRP A 2 -4.42 7.44 -12.90
N GLN A 3 -3.59 8.50 -12.94
CA GLN A 3 -3.80 9.82 -13.58
C GLN A 3 -4.72 10.86 -12.90
N LYS A 4 -4.36 11.35 -11.71
CA LYS A 4 -4.86 12.68 -11.24
C LYS A 4 -3.81 13.78 -11.06
N TYR A 5 -2.58 13.59 -11.54
CA TYR A 5 -1.50 14.59 -11.38
C TYR A 5 -0.88 15.04 -12.70
N GLN A 6 -1.71 15.48 -13.66
CA GLN A 6 -1.22 16.03 -14.94
C GLN A 6 -1.56 17.50 -15.22
N TYR A 7 -2.12 18.25 -14.25
CA TYR A 7 -2.40 19.68 -14.47
C TYR A 7 -1.98 20.54 -13.29
N PHE A 8 -0.68 20.76 -13.10
CA PHE A 8 -0.16 22.01 -12.51
C PHE A 8 1.23 22.29 -13.06
N GLY A 9 1.27 22.84 -14.27
CA GLY A 9 2.52 23.17 -14.95
C GLY A 9 2.34 24.27 -15.97
N ALA A 10 2.02 25.49 -15.52
CA ALA A 10 2.28 26.73 -16.27
C ALA A 10 1.94 27.98 -15.44
N SER A 11 2.80 28.37 -14.49
CA SER A 11 3.13 29.78 -14.13
C SER A 11 3.93 29.96 -12.84
N TRP A 12 4.90 29.09 -12.53
CA TRP A 12 5.83 29.31 -11.40
C TRP A 12 7.28 28.92 -11.76
N THR A 13 7.79 29.40 -12.89
CA THR A 13 9.16 29.09 -13.34
C THR A 13 10.15 30.25 -13.19
N SER A 14 9.85 31.33 -12.47
CA SER A 14 10.75 32.49 -12.40
C SER A 14 11.32 32.87 -11.02
N ASN A 15 11.14 32.09 -9.96
CA ASN A 15 11.74 32.45 -8.65
C ASN A 15 12.22 31.29 -7.75
N PHE A 16 12.28 30.05 -8.23
CA PHE A 16 12.71 28.89 -7.43
C PHE A 16 14.23 28.72 -7.31
N ASP A 17 15.01 29.78 -7.54
CA ASP A 17 16.48 29.75 -7.49
C ASP A 17 17.07 30.32 -6.18
N LYS A 18 16.22 30.59 -5.17
CA LYS A 18 16.65 31.17 -3.87
C LYS A 18 16.31 30.36 -2.61
N THR A 19 15.68 29.21 -2.72
CA THR A 19 15.41 28.31 -1.58
C THR A 19 15.98 26.92 -1.85
N ARG A 20 17.31 26.82 -1.78
CA ARG A 20 18.01 25.54 -1.79
C ARG A 20 17.84 24.86 -0.43
N THR A 21 16.62 24.48 -0.06
CA THR A 21 16.37 23.55 1.06
C THR A 21 16.97 22.21 0.63
N SER A 22 18.08 21.86 1.27
CA SER A 22 18.89 20.70 0.92
C SER A 22 18.12 19.41 1.18
N ALA A 23 18.47 18.31 0.51
CA ALA A 23 17.92 16.99 0.82
C ALA A 23 18.07 16.64 2.32
N LYS A 24 19.11 17.16 2.98
CA LYS A 24 19.35 17.02 4.43
C LYS A 24 18.27 17.69 5.28
N ASP A 25 17.77 18.86 4.87
CA ASP A 25 16.71 19.56 5.60
C ASP A 25 15.42 18.75 5.57
N LYS A 26 15.11 18.13 4.42
CA LYS A 26 13.92 17.28 4.21
C LYS A 26 14.02 15.96 4.97
N VAL A 27 15.21 15.35 5.01
CA VAL A 27 15.48 14.21 5.89
C VAL A 27 15.26 14.59 7.35
N THR A 28 15.77 15.74 7.78
CA THR A 28 15.58 16.23 9.16
C THR A 28 14.10 16.45 9.48
N TRP A 29 13.32 16.97 8.52
CA TRP A 29 11.87 17.11 8.68
C TRP A 29 11.19 15.76 8.82
N PHE A 30 11.54 14.78 7.98
CA PHE A 30 11.00 13.43 8.08
C PHE A 30 11.27 12.78 9.44
N GLU A 31 12.50 12.88 9.97
CA GLU A 31 12.82 12.32 11.29
C GLU A 31 12.00 12.98 12.41
N LYS A 32 11.81 14.31 12.36
CA LYS A 32 10.94 15.02 13.29
C LYS A 32 9.47 14.62 13.15
N SER A 33 9.00 14.46 11.91
CA SER A 33 7.65 13.96 11.64
C SER A 33 7.44 12.55 12.19
N LYS A 34 8.46 11.68 12.12
CA LYS A 34 8.41 10.35 12.70
C LYS A 34 8.23 10.38 14.22
N GLU A 35 8.89 11.29 14.93
CA GLU A 35 8.67 11.48 16.38
C GLU A 35 7.21 11.89 16.66
N ILE A 36 6.65 12.79 15.86
CA ILE A 36 5.24 13.21 15.97
C ILE A 36 4.30 12.03 15.70
N ILE A 37 4.52 11.27 14.62
CA ILE A 37 3.73 10.08 14.27
C ILE A 37 3.72 9.10 15.44
N LEU A 38 4.90 8.77 15.99
CA LEU A 38 5.01 7.81 17.08
C LEU A 38 4.38 8.33 18.38
N SER A 39 4.45 9.64 18.65
CA SER A 39 3.82 10.24 19.85
C SER A 39 2.30 10.19 19.83
N ARG A 40 1.70 10.08 18.64
CA ARG A 40 0.25 9.99 18.41
C ARG A 40 -0.26 8.55 18.45
N GLY A 41 0.65 7.56 18.41
CA GLY A 41 0.31 6.13 18.46
C GLY A 41 -0.65 5.74 17.33
N ASN A 42 -1.73 5.03 17.69
CA ASN A 42 -2.74 4.57 16.73
C ASN A 42 -3.83 5.61 16.40
N SER A 43 -3.75 6.85 16.90
CA SER A 43 -4.80 7.85 16.60
C SER A 43 -4.81 8.22 15.12
N LYS A 44 -5.99 8.18 14.48
CA LYS A 44 -6.24 8.74 13.14
C LYS A 44 -6.33 10.28 13.23
N ASP A 45 -5.20 10.93 13.50
CA ASP A 45 -5.13 12.39 13.53
C ASP A 45 -5.00 12.91 12.09
N GLU A 46 -6.10 13.44 11.54
CA GLU A 46 -6.14 14.00 10.18
C GLU A 46 -5.04 15.03 9.94
N ALA A 47 -4.67 15.83 10.95
CA ALA A 47 -3.61 16.82 10.79
C ALA A 47 -2.24 16.15 10.56
N VAL A 48 -2.00 14.99 11.18
CA VAL A 48 -0.75 14.21 10.98
C VAL A 48 -0.76 13.54 9.62
N ILE A 49 -1.91 13.00 9.18
CA ILE A 49 -2.07 12.40 7.86
C ILE A 49 -1.81 13.47 6.78
N ASN A 50 -2.49 14.61 6.86
CA ASN A 50 -2.32 15.73 5.93
C ASN A 50 -0.87 16.25 5.91
N MET A 51 -0.22 16.36 7.08
CA MET A 51 1.19 16.76 7.17
C MET A 51 2.11 15.78 6.44
N ILE A 52 1.81 14.47 6.51
CA ILE A 52 2.59 13.44 5.82
C ILE A 52 2.32 13.45 4.32
N GLU A 53 1.08 13.64 3.91
CA GLU A 53 0.73 13.85 2.50
C GLU A 53 1.46 15.05 1.91
N ASP A 54 1.44 16.22 2.58
CA ASP A 54 2.14 17.43 2.17
C ASP A 54 3.66 17.20 2.04
N LEU A 55 4.24 16.47 2.99
CA LEU A 55 5.66 16.10 2.95
C LEU A 55 5.96 15.23 1.73
N PHE A 56 5.14 14.22 1.46
CA PHE A 56 5.33 13.33 0.31
C PHE A 56 5.08 14.02 -1.01
N ASP A 57 4.10 14.92 -1.09
CA ASP A 57 3.84 15.70 -2.30
C ASP A 57 5.03 16.62 -2.62
N LEU A 58 5.65 17.23 -1.60
CA LEU A 58 6.91 17.95 -1.78
C LEU A 58 8.04 17.03 -2.27
N LEU A 59 8.16 15.81 -1.74
CA LEU A 59 9.14 14.82 -2.20
C LEU A 59 8.90 14.42 -3.66
N MET A 60 7.64 14.23 -4.06
CA MET A 60 7.27 13.92 -5.43
C MET A 60 7.60 15.05 -6.40
N VAL A 61 7.46 16.31 -5.98
CA VAL A 61 7.92 17.46 -6.77
C VAL A 61 9.42 17.37 -7.01
N ILE A 62 10.22 17.13 -5.97
CA ILE A 62 11.69 17.04 -6.08
C ILE A 62 12.11 15.85 -6.96
N TYR A 63 11.44 14.71 -6.79
CA TYR A 63 11.61 13.54 -7.62
C TYR A 63 11.38 13.86 -9.11
N GLY A 64 10.45 14.77 -9.42
CA GLY A 64 10.16 15.18 -10.80
C GLY A 64 11.15 16.15 -11.44
N ILE A 65 12.04 16.80 -10.68
CA ILE A 65 12.88 17.90 -11.20
C ILE A 65 14.06 17.43 -12.05
N SER A 66 14.73 16.34 -11.65
CA SER A 66 15.93 15.83 -12.35
C SER A 66 16.25 14.40 -11.94
N ASP A 67 17.09 13.71 -12.72
CA ASP A 67 17.55 12.35 -12.38
C ASP A 67 18.38 12.31 -11.09
N GLU A 68 19.13 13.38 -10.80
CA GLU A 68 19.82 13.53 -9.52
C GLU A 68 18.82 13.69 -8.36
N GLY A 69 17.75 14.45 -8.58
CA GLY A 69 16.64 14.57 -7.63
C GLY A 69 15.98 13.22 -7.33
N LYS A 70 15.67 12.43 -8.37
CA LYS A 70 15.14 11.06 -8.22
C LYS A 70 16.07 10.20 -7.38
N LYS A 71 17.37 10.16 -7.73
CA LYS A 71 18.36 9.35 -7.03
C LYS A 71 18.44 9.74 -5.55
N GLN A 72 18.57 11.04 -5.25
CA GLN A 72 18.65 11.53 -3.87
C GLN A 72 17.39 11.19 -3.07
N VAL A 73 16.20 11.36 -3.65
CA VAL A 73 14.94 11.02 -2.99
C VAL A 73 14.87 9.52 -2.71
N VAL A 74 15.20 8.67 -3.68
CA VAL A 74 15.17 7.21 -3.52
C VAL A 74 16.17 6.75 -2.45
N GLU A 75 17.44 7.14 -2.56
CA GLU A 75 18.50 6.73 -1.61
C GLU A 75 18.21 7.22 -0.18
N SER A 76 17.58 8.39 -0.04
CA SER A 76 17.30 8.97 1.27
C SER A 76 16.00 8.45 1.86
N PHE A 77 14.92 8.34 1.08
CA PHE A 77 13.57 8.15 1.62
C PHE A 77 13.07 6.71 1.52
N VAL A 78 13.50 5.90 0.54
CA VAL A 78 13.03 4.50 0.47
C VAL A 78 13.37 3.71 1.75
N PRO A 79 14.62 3.72 2.26
CA PRO A 79 14.94 3.01 3.50
C PRO A 79 14.10 3.49 4.70
N ARG A 80 13.84 4.80 4.77
CA ARG A 80 13.07 5.44 5.84
C ARG A 80 11.59 5.07 5.79
N ILE A 81 11.02 5.00 4.59
CA ILE A 81 9.65 4.56 4.36
C ILE A 81 9.52 3.08 4.71
N CYS A 82 10.43 2.23 4.26
CA CYS A 82 10.45 0.82 4.66
C CYS A 82 10.44 0.68 6.18
N ALA A 83 11.33 1.40 6.88
CA ALA A 83 11.39 1.38 8.34
C ALA A 83 10.09 1.87 9.01
N LEU A 84 9.37 2.84 8.43
CA LEU A 84 8.09 3.33 8.93
C LEU A 84 6.97 2.29 8.75
N VAL A 85 6.95 1.60 7.60
CA VAL A 85 5.97 0.56 7.27
C VAL A 85 6.16 -0.71 8.11
N ILE A 86 7.41 -1.04 8.47
CA ILE A 86 7.74 -2.16 9.35
C ILE A 86 7.30 -1.89 10.79
N ASP A 87 7.33 -0.63 11.25
CA ASP A 87 7.05 -0.27 12.64
C ASP A 87 5.56 -0.37 12.98
N SER A 88 5.16 -1.48 13.61
CA SER A 88 3.77 -1.78 13.96
C SER A 88 3.11 -0.79 14.94
N ARG A 89 3.87 0.18 15.48
CA ARG A 89 3.34 1.25 16.34
C ARG A 89 2.81 2.44 15.54
N VAL A 90 3.15 2.51 14.25
CA VAL A 90 2.65 3.55 13.34
C VAL A 90 1.24 3.16 12.89
N ASN A 91 0.33 4.14 12.93
CA ASN A 91 -1.04 3.95 12.43
C ASN A 91 -1.03 3.45 10.97
N ILE A 92 -1.84 2.42 10.69
CA ILE A 92 -1.86 1.73 9.38
C ILE A 92 -2.20 2.68 8.22
N CYS A 93 -3.08 3.67 8.41
CA CYS A 93 -3.41 4.65 7.37
C CYS A 93 -2.17 5.46 6.95
N ILE A 94 -1.33 5.84 7.92
CA ILE A 94 -0.06 6.51 7.65
C ILE A 94 0.89 5.56 6.90
N GLN A 95 0.94 4.28 7.28
CA GLN A 95 1.76 3.27 6.58
C GLN A 95 1.31 3.11 5.13
N GLN A 96 0.01 2.96 4.88
CA GLN A 96 -0.59 2.82 3.56
C GLN A 96 -0.29 4.03 2.66
N GLU A 97 -0.54 5.26 3.13
CA GLU A 97 -0.29 6.46 2.33
C GLU A 97 1.20 6.65 2.01
N THR A 98 2.06 6.45 3.00
CA THR A 98 3.52 6.52 2.83
C THR A 98 4.01 5.48 1.82
N LEU A 99 3.51 4.24 1.93
CA LEU A 99 3.88 3.12 1.06
C LEU A 99 3.39 3.32 -0.38
N LYS A 100 2.17 3.82 -0.56
CA LYS A 100 1.59 4.17 -1.86
C LYS A 100 2.44 5.20 -2.60
N LYS A 101 2.89 6.25 -1.91
CA LYS A 101 3.80 7.26 -2.49
C LYS A 101 5.16 6.64 -2.84
N MET A 102 5.71 5.75 -2.00
CA MET A 102 6.93 5.02 -2.32
C MET A 102 6.79 4.15 -3.57
N ASN A 103 5.70 3.41 -3.67
CA ASN A 103 5.39 2.56 -4.82
C ASN A 103 5.29 3.38 -6.12
N ALA A 104 4.65 4.54 -6.08
CA ALA A 104 4.62 5.48 -7.20
C ALA A 104 6.01 6.03 -7.59
N MET A 105 6.92 6.22 -6.63
CA MET A 105 8.31 6.60 -6.90
C MET A 105 9.11 5.45 -7.52
N LEU A 106 8.94 4.23 -7.02
CA LEU A 106 9.64 3.05 -7.54
C LEU A 106 9.15 2.68 -8.94
N ASP A 107 7.87 2.89 -9.22
CA ASP A 107 7.26 2.61 -10.52
C ASP A 107 7.90 3.44 -11.65
N LYS A 108 8.05 4.74 -11.41
CA LYS A 108 8.66 5.69 -12.35
C LYS A 108 10.18 5.55 -12.47
N MET A 109 10.79 4.71 -11.64
CA MET A 109 12.23 4.53 -11.59
C MET A 109 12.68 3.48 -12.62
N PRO A 110 13.62 3.83 -13.53
CA PRO A 110 14.20 2.86 -14.47
C PRO A 110 14.81 1.65 -13.76
N GLN A 111 14.60 0.46 -14.32
CA GLN A 111 15.03 -0.81 -13.71
C GLN A 111 16.55 -0.87 -13.44
N ASP A 112 17.37 -0.32 -14.31
CA ASP A 112 18.83 -0.26 -14.17
C ASP A 112 19.27 0.65 -13.01
N ALA A 113 18.53 1.74 -12.76
CA ALA A 113 18.78 2.66 -11.66
C ALA A 113 18.44 2.03 -10.29
N ARG A 114 17.59 0.99 -10.24
CA ARG A 114 17.19 0.32 -8.97
C ARG A 114 18.35 -0.40 -8.28
N LYS A 115 19.51 -0.55 -8.94
CA LYS A 115 20.74 -1.09 -8.32
C LYS A 115 21.18 -0.33 -7.06
N ILE A 116 20.82 0.95 -6.92
CA ILE A 116 21.10 1.74 -5.70
C ILE A 116 20.41 1.17 -4.44
N LEU A 117 19.32 0.41 -4.62
CA LEU A 117 18.60 -0.25 -3.55
C LEU A 117 19.22 -1.61 -3.16
N ILE A 118 20.23 -2.10 -3.88
CA ILE A 118 20.91 -3.37 -3.57
C ILE A 118 22.09 -3.07 -2.65
N ASN A 119 21.79 -2.82 -1.37
CA ASN A 119 22.78 -2.64 -0.32
C ASN A 119 22.37 -3.40 0.96
N GLN A 120 23.30 -3.53 1.92
CA GLN A 120 23.07 -4.37 3.10
C GLN A 120 21.90 -3.88 3.97
N GLU A 121 21.76 -2.56 4.15
CA GLU A 121 20.65 -1.97 4.90
C GLU A 121 19.30 -2.31 4.25
N MET A 122 19.19 -2.09 2.94
CA MET A 122 17.97 -2.41 2.19
C MET A 122 17.65 -3.90 2.18
N LEU A 123 18.65 -4.79 2.13
CA LEU A 123 18.40 -6.23 2.22
C LEU A 123 17.80 -6.65 3.57
N ILE A 124 18.19 -5.97 4.66
CA ILE A 124 17.62 -6.19 6.01
C ILE A 124 16.19 -5.64 6.06
N LEU A 125 15.96 -4.45 5.49
CA LEU A 125 14.64 -3.84 5.43
C LEU A 125 13.67 -4.66 4.58
N MET A 126 14.07 -5.15 3.41
CA MET A 126 13.25 -6.04 2.57
C MET A 126 12.89 -7.33 3.29
N ASN A 127 13.82 -7.90 4.06
CA ASN A 127 13.53 -9.07 4.90
C ASN A 127 12.44 -8.78 5.93
N SER A 128 12.58 -7.65 6.63
CA SER A 128 11.63 -7.20 7.64
C SER A 128 10.26 -6.84 7.03
N MET A 129 10.24 -6.30 5.80
CA MET A 129 9.00 -6.08 5.05
C MET A 129 8.32 -7.40 4.69
N GLY A 130 9.09 -8.42 4.28
CA GLY A 130 8.56 -9.77 4.06
C GLY A 130 7.89 -10.36 5.30
N GLU A 131 8.54 -10.23 6.46
CA GLU A 131 7.96 -10.63 7.75
C GLU A 131 6.69 -9.83 8.09
N ARG A 132 6.70 -8.51 7.83
CA ARG A 132 5.58 -7.60 8.09
C ARG A 132 4.32 -7.95 7.30
N ILE A 133 4.42 -8.60 6.13
CA ILE A 133 3.23 -9.08 5.39
C ILE A 133 2.38 -10.01 6.26
N LEU A 134 3.02 -10.87 7.06
CA LEU A 134 2.33 -11.91 7.83
C LEU A 134 1.46 -11.35 8.97
N ASP A 135 1.75 -10.15 9.44
CA ASP A 135 1.05 -9.54 10.58
C ASP A 135 0.59 -8.10 10.33
N ALA A 136 0.62 -7.62 9.07
CA ALA A 136 0.16 -6.29 8.67
C ALA A 136 -1.25 -5.98 9.20
N GLY A 137 -2.17 -6.95 9.04
CA GLY A 137 -3.55 -6.85 9.51
C GLY A 137 -4.45 -5.97 8.67
N ASP A 138 -4.01 -5.61 7.46
CA ASP A 138 -4.78 -4.88 6.48
C ASP A 138 -4.37 -5.36 5.09
N TYR A 139 -5.35 -5.72 4.26
CA TYR A 139 -5.10 -6.29 2.94
C TYR A 139 -4.38 -5.31 2.01
N ASP A 140 -4.77 -4.04 1.97
CA ASP A 140 -4.16 -3.04 1.09
C ASP A 140 -2.73 -2.72 1.53
N LEU A 141 -2.45 -2.74 2.83
CA LEU A 141 -1.08 -2.66 3.33
C LEU A 141 -0.26 -3.90 2.93
N GLN A 142 -0.82 -5.11 2.99
CA GLN A 142 -0.17 -6.32 2.52
C GLN A 142 0.16 -6.23 1.02
N VAL A 143 -0.79 -5.81 0.18
CA VAL A 143 -0.59 -5.58 -1.26
C VAL A 143 0.53 -4.58 -1.48
N GLY A 144 0.47 -3.43 -0.82
CA GLY A 144 1.49 -2.38 -0.98
C GLY A 144 2.90 -2.86 -0.61
N ILE A 145 3.04 -3.73 0.40
CA ILE A 145 4.33 -4.28 0.80
C ILE A 145 4.84 -5.27 -0.26
N VAL A 146 3.97 -6.17 -0.74
CA VAL A 146 4.29 -7.12 -1.82
C VAL A 146 4.71 -6.37 -3.09
N GLU A 147 3.96 -5.34 -3.45
CA GLU A 147 4.21 -4.47 -4.59
C GLU A 147 5.57 -3.77 -4.47
N ALA A 148 5.90 -3.24 -3.28
CA ALA A 148 7.19 -2.62 -3.02
C ALA A 148 8.35 -3.61 -3.18
N LEU A 149 8.23 -4.81 -2.60
CA LEU A 149 9.24 -5.86 -2.75
C LEU A 149 9.43 -6.26 -4.23
N CYS A 150 8.34 -6.41 -4.98
CA CYS A 150 8.37 -6.70 -6.41
C CYS A 150 8.97 -5.55 -7.22
N ARG A 151 8.70 -4.28 -6.88
CA ARG A 151 9.34 -3.15 -7.58
C ARG A 151 10.82 -3.00 -7.25
N MET A 152 11.24 -3.28 -6.02
CA MET A 152 12.64 -3.15 -5.63
C MET A 152 13.53 -4.31 -6.13
N THR A 153 12.94 -5.40 -6.64
CA THR A 153 13.67 -6.60 -7.03
C THR A 153 13.18 -7.17 -8.36
N THR A 154 14.11 -7.63 -9.20
CA THR A 154 13.76 -8.39 -10.40
C THR A 154 13.17 -9.74 -10.04
N GLU A 155 12.37 -10.35 -10.94
CA GLU A 155 11.84 -11.71 -10.72
C GLU A 155 12.96 -12.73 -10.40
N LYS A 156 14.13 -12.56 -11.03
CA LYS A 156 15.30 -13.39 -10.76
C LYS A 156 15.78 -13.24 -9.32
N GLN A 157 15.88 -12.02 -8.81
CA GLN A 157 16.28 -11.75 -7.43
C GLN A 157 15.24 -12.28 -6.43
N ARG A 158 13.94 -12.18 -6.74
CA ARG A 158 12.88 -12.74 -5.88
C ARG A 158 13.03 -14.24 -5.66
N ARG A 159 13.47 -14.99 -6.67
CA ARG A 159 13.74 -16.44 -6.55
C ARG A 159 14.79 -16.77 -5.49
N GLU A 160 15.78 -15.89 -5.31
CA GLU A 160 16.85 -16.05 -4.33
C GLU A 160 16.47 -15.48 -2.95
N LEU A 161 15.77 -14.35 -2.93
CA LEU A 161 15.48 -13.60 -1.70
C LEU A 161 14.24 -14.09 -0.95
N ALA A 162 13.25 -14.69 -1.63
CA ALA A 162 12.00 -15.11 -0.99
C ALA A 162 12.21 -16.09 0.18
N CYS A 163 13.17 -17.01 0.08
CA CYS A 163 13.50 -17.94 1.17
C CYS A 163 14.15 -17.26 2.39
N ARG A 164 14.63 -16.02 2.24
CA ARG A 164 15.11 -15.20 3.36
C ARG A 164 13.94 -14.46 4.00
N TRP A 165 13.08 -13.88 3.16
CA TRP A 165 11.94 -13.08 3.57
C TRP A 165 10.86 -13.88 4.29
N PHE A 166 10.69 -15.15 3.93
CA PHE A 166 9.66 -16.01 4.52
C PHE A 166 10.29 -17.29 5.07
N SER A 167 10.08 -17.54 6.36
CA SER A 167 10.56 -18.77 7.02
C SER A 167 9.82 -20.03 6.57
N MET A 168 8.61 -19.89 6.03
CA MET A 168 7.82 -21.03 5.54
C MET A 168 8.05 -21.23 4.04
N ASP A 169 8.60 -22.38 3.65
CA ASP A 169 8.93 -22.70 2.25
C ASP A 169 7.74 -22.56 1.30
N PHE A 170 6.54 -22.90 1.76
CA PHE A 170 5.33 -22.80 0.95
C PHE A 170 4.99 -21.34 0.60
N ILE A 171 5.07 -20.42 1.58
CA ILE A 171 4.92 -18.98 1.33
C ILE A 171 6.03 -18.47 0.43
N ALA A 172 7.28 -18.85 0.72
CA ALA A 172 8.41 -18.44 -0.11
C ALA A 172 8.22 -18.88 -1.57
N ASN A 173 7.75 -20.10 -1.81
CA ASN A 173 7.51 -20.61 -3.15
C ASN A 173 6.31 -19.93 -3.83
N ALA A 174 5.24 -19.62 -3.10
CA ALA A 174 4.12 -18.86 -3.62
C ALA A 174 4.55 -17.45 -4.05
N PHE A 175 5.35 -16.76 -3.23
CA PHE A 175 5.87 -15.43 -3.55
C PHE A 175 6.75 -15.42 -4.82
N LYS A 176 7.55 -16.47 -5.03
CA LYS A 176 8.35 -16.63 -6.27
C LYS A 176 7.49 -16.78 -7.53
N GLY A 177 6.22 -17.15 -7.38
CA GLY A 177 5.26 -17.32 -8.46
C GLY A 177 4.69 -16.00 -8.99
N ILE A 178 4.80 -14.90 -8.24
CA ILE A 178 4.26 -13.59 -8.63
C ILE A 178 5.02 -13.06 -9.85
N LYS A 179 4.31 -12.82 -10.94
CA LYS A 179 4.85 -12.21 -12.17
C LYS A 179 4.57 -10.72 -12.19
N ASP A 180 5.53 -9.94 -12.67
CA ASP A 180 5.37 -8.48 -12.75
C ASP A 180 4.22 -8.09 -13.72
N SER A 181 4.01 -8.88 -14.77
CA SER A 181 2.97 -8.65 -15.78
C SER A 181 1.55 -9.02 -15.34
N GLU A 182 1.42 -9.77 -14.25
CA GLU A 182 0.14 -10.32 -13.75
C GLU A 182 -0.02 -9.98 -12.26
N PHE A 183 0.60 -8.89 -11.83
CA PHE A 183 0.80 -8.57 -10.41
C PHE A 183 -0.50 -8.59 -9.61
N GLU A 184 -1.56 -7.93 -10.07
CA GLU A 184 -2.82 -7.78 -9.33
C GLU A 184 -3.42 -9.14 -8.94
N THR A 185 -3.53 -10.05 -9.90
CA THR A 185 -4.14 -11.37 -9.70
C THR A 185 -3.20 -12.33 -8.98
N ASP A 186 -1.91 -12.36 -9.34
CA ASP A 186 -0.93 -13.18 -8.65
C ASP A 186 -0.74 -12.75 -7.18
N CYS A 187 -0.79 -11.45 -6.90
CA CYS A 187 -0.71 -10.90 -5.54
C CYS A 187 -1.92 -11.31 -4.70
N ARG A 188 -3.14 -11.25 -5.26
CA ARG A 188 -4.35 -11.75 -4.60
C ARG A 188 -4.24 -13.23 -4.24
N ILE A 189 -3.81 -14.07 -5.19
CA ILE A 189 -3.62 -15.51 -4.96
C ILE A 189 -2.60 -15.72 -3.84
N PHE A 190 -1.46 -15.02 -3.89
CA PHE A 190 -0.42 -15.10 -2.86
C PHE A 190 -0.95 -14.71 -1.48
N LEU A 191 -1.67 -13.59 -1.35
CA LEU A 191 -2.14 -13.10 -0.05
C LEU A 191 -3.27 -13.97 0.52
N ASN A 192 -4.18 -14.48 -0.30
CA ASN A 192 -5.19 -15.45 0.13
C ASN A 192 -4.53 -16.72 0.68
N LEU A 193 -3.47 -17.19 0.01
CA LEU A 193 -2.68 -18.33 0.46
C LEU A 193 -1.97 -18.04 1.79
N VAL A 194 -1.29 -16.89 1.91
CA VAL A 194 -0.60 -16.47 3.15
C VAL A 194 -1.58 -16.40 4.32
N ASN A 195 -2.68 -15.65 4.15
CA ASN A 195 -3.67 -15.46 5.20
C ASN A 195 -4.38 -16.77 5.55
N GLY A 196 -4.63 -17.64 4.58
CA GLY A 196 -5.16 -18.99 4.81
C GLY A 196 -4.23 -19.87 5.64
N MET A 197 -2.93 -19.88 5.33
CA MET A 197 -1.93 -20.66 6.07
C MET A 197 -1.74 -20.21 7.52
N LEU A 198 -1.97 -18.93 7.83
CA LEU A 198 -1.86 -18.40 9.19
C LEU A 198 -2.98 -18.90 10.11
N GLY A 199 -4.06 -19.49 9.57
CA GLY A 199 -5.17 -20.02 10.35
C GLY A 199 -5.75 -18.97 11.29
N ASP A 200 -5.89 -19.30 12.57
CA ASP A 200 -6.45 -18.38 13.58
C ASP A 200 -5.52 -17.22 13.94
N LYS A 201 -4.24 -17.26 13.52
CA LYS A 201 -3.30 -16.15 13.72
C LYS A 201 -3.40 -15.08 12.63
N ARG A 202 -4.16 -15.34 11.57
CA ARG A 202 -4.33 -14.38 10.47
C ARG A 202 -4.97 -13.10 11.00
N ARG A 203 -4.59 -11.97 10.40
CA ARG A 203 -5.15 -10.65 10.74
C ARG A 203 -5.97 -10.05 9.62
N VAL A 204 -6.10 -10.76 8.51
CA VAL A 204 -6.98 -10.45 7.38
C VAL A 204 -7.77 -11.71 7.07
N PHE A 205 -9.10 -11.61 7.11
CA PHE A 205 -9.99 -12.70 6.72
C PHE A 205 -10.63 -12.35 5.39
N THR A 206 -10.41 -13.18 4.38
CA THR A 206 -10.91 -12.95 3.03
C THR A 206 -12.00 -13.97 2.72
N PHE A 207 -13.17 -13.50 2.29
CA PHE A 207 -14.31 -14.34 1.94
C PHE A 207 -14.80 -14.05 0.52
N PRO A 208 -15.22 -15.08 -0.24
CA PRO A 208 -15.90 -14.85 -1.51
C PRO A 208 -17.30 -14.30 -1.23
N CYS A 209 -17.72 -13.36 -2.06
CA CYS A 209 -19.00 -12.67 -1.97
C CYS A 209 -19.76 -12.86 -3.28
N LEU A 210 -21.06 -13.15 -3.15
CA LEU A 210 -21.92 -13.35 -4.33
C LEU A 210 -22.24 -12.01 -5.02
N SER A 211 -22.54 -10.98 -4.23
CA SER A 211 -22.84 -9.63 -4.71
C SER A 211 -22.80 -8.62 -3.56
N ALA A 212 -22.47 -7.37 -3.86
CA ALA A 212 -22.47 -6.26 -2.91
C ALA A 212 -23.38 -5.14 -3.41
N PHE A 213 -24.03 -4.43 -2.49
CA PHE A 213 -24.97 -3.36 -2.81
C PHE A 213 -24.67 -2.09 -2.01
N LEU A 214 -24.77 -0.95 -2.68
CA LEU A 214 -24.88 0.36 -2.04
C LEU A 214 -26.34 0.81 -2.11
N GLY A 215 -27.07 0.64 -1.01
CA GLY A 215 -28.52 0.83 -0.97
C GLY A 215 -29.20 -0.15 -1.93
N LYS A 216 -29.73 0.35 -3.06
CA LYS A 216 -30.40 -0.47 -4.08
C LYS A 216 -29.54 -0.76 -5.32
N TYR A 217 -28.30 -0.25 -5.34
CA TYR A 217 -27.42 -0.32 -6.49
C TYR A 217 -26.42 -1.46 -6.31
N GLU A 218 -26.46 -2.46 -7.18
CA GLU A 218 -25.49 -3.55 -7.20
C GLU A 218 -24.13 -3.04 -7.69
N LEU A 219 -23.10 -3.25 -6.88
CA LEU A 219 -21.74 -2.86 -7.20
C LEU A 219 -21.16 -3.83 -8.23
N GLN A 220 -20.43 -3.29 -9.20
CA GLN A 220 -19.86 -4.08 -10.28
C GLN A 220 -18.57 -4.76 -9.83
N ILE A 221 -18.49 -6.08 -10.04
CA ILE A 221 -17.30 -6.88 -9.74
C ILE A 221 -16.23 -6.59 -10.80
N PRO A 222 -14.93 -6.48 -10.43
CA PRO A 222 -13.87 -6.31 -11.40
C PRO A 222 -13.86 -7.43 -12.45
N SER A 223 -13.85 -7.05 -13.73
CA SER A 223 -13.83 -8.00 -14.85
C SER A 223 -12.39 -8.40 -15.19
N ASP A 224 -11.84 -9.37 -14.45
CA ASP A 224 -10.54 -10.00 -14.73
C ASP A 224 -10.72 -11.52 -14.80
N GLU A 225 -10.35 -12.15 -15.92
CA GLU A 225 -10.52 -13.59 -16.14
C GLU A 225 -9.78 -14.48 -15.13
N LYS A 226 -8.76 -13.94 -14.45
CA LYS A 226 -7.99 -14.65 -13.44
C LYS A 226 -8.42 -14.34 -12.01
N LEU A 227 -9.40 -13.45 -11.83
CA LEU A 227 -10.02 -13.23 -10.53
C LEU A 227 -11.01 -14.38 -10.27
N GLU A 228 -10.66 -15.26 -9.34
CA GLU A 228 -11.47 -16.46 -9.06
C GLU A 228 -12.84 -16.13 -8.47
N GLU A 229 -12.92 -15.12 -7.59
CA GLU A 229 -14.11 -14.76 -6.83
C GLU A 229 -14.13 -13.24 -6.56
N PHE A 230 -15.30 -12.70 -6.21
CA PHE A 230 -15.41 -11.36 -5.66
C PHE A 230 -15.03 -11.38 -4.16
N TRP A 231 -13.84 -10.88 -3.83
CA TRP A 231 -13.28 -10.97 -2.49
C TRP A 231 -13.64 -9.79 -1.59
N ILE A 232 -14.05 -10.10 -0.36
CA ILE A 232 -14.23 -9.14 0.73
C ILE A 232 -13.19 -9.43 1.82
N ASP A 233 -12.42 -8.42 2.19
CA ASP A 233 -11.34 -8.48 3.16
C ASP A 233 -11.76 -7.83 4.48
N PHE A 234 -11.76 -8.61 5.55
CA PHE A 234 -12.00 -8.14 6.93
C PHE A 234 -10.65 -7.93 7.61
N ASN A 235 -10.30 -6.67 7.85
CA ASN A 235 -8.98 -6.24 8.30
C ASN A 235 -8.96 -5.95 9.80
N LEU A 236 -8.40 -6.87 10.59
CA LEU A 236 -8.38 -6.77 12.06
C LEU A 236 -7.39 -5.71 12.55
N GLY A 237 -6.38 -5.38 11.75
CA GLY A 237 -5.37 -4.38 12.10
C GLY A 237 -5.87 -2.96 11.94
N SER A 238 -6.51 -2.65 10.82
CA SER A 238 -7.05 -1.33 10.52
C SER A 238 -8.48 -1.13 11.00
N GLN A 239 -9.16 -2.21 11.43
CA GLN A 239 -10.59 -2.22 11.79
C GLN A 239 -11.46 -1.74 10.62
N THR A 240 -11.25 -2.36 9.45
CA THR A 240 -11.98 -2.04 8.23
C THR A 240 -12.49 -3.30 7.55
N LEU A 241 -13.53 -3.13 6.76
CA LEU A 241 -13.90 -4.05 5.68
C LEU A 241 -13.51 -3.39 4.36
N SER A 242 -12.79 -4.09 3.49
CA SER A 242 -12.39 -3.58 2.17
C SER A 242 -12.67 -4.58 1.06
N PHE A 243 -12.89 -4.07 -0.15
CA PHE A 243 -13.07 -4.87 -1.36
C PHE A 243 -12.81 -4.03 -2.61
N TYR A 244 -12.68 -4.67 -3.76
CA TYR A 244 -12.42 -4.01 -5.03
C TYR A 244 -13.64 -4.11 -5.96
N ILE A 245 -14.01 -2.99 -6.59
CA ILE A 245 -15.06 -2.91 -7.60
C ILE A 245 -14.48 -2.52 -8.96
N ALA A 246 -15.22 -2.76 -10.04
CA ALA A 246 -14.87 -2.24 -11.35
C ALA A 246 -14.92 -0.70 -11.34
N GLY A 247 -13.84 -0.05 -11.78
CA GLY A 247 -13.81 1.39 -11.93
C GLY A 247 -14.66 1.89 -13.12
N ASP A 248 -15.06 3.16 -13.04
CA ASP A 248 -15.92 3.81 -14.03
C ASP A 248 -15.27 4.11 -15.40
N ASN A 249 -14.00 3.73 -15.60
CA ASN A 249 -13.21 4.08 -16.78
C ASN A 249 -12.83 2.87 -17.64
N ASP A 250 -12.66 3.13 -18.95
CA ASP A 250 -12.34 2.12 -19.98
C ASP A 250 -11.01 1.38 -19.74
N ASP A 251 -10.20 1.83 -18.78
CA ASP A 251 -8.91 1.23 -18.42
C ASP A 251 -9.04 -0.02 -17.53
N HIS A 252 -10.26 -0.49 -17.23
CA HIS A 252 -10.52 -1.69 -16.43
C HIS A 252 -9.84 -1.68 -15.04
N GLN A 253 -9.63 -0.48 -14.47
CA GLN A 253 -8.92 -0.35 -13.21
C GLN A 253 -9.80 -0.73 -12.03
N TRP A 254 -9.25 -1.48 -11.08
CA TRP A 254 -9.95 -1.80 -9.85
C TRP A 254 -10.00 -0.56 -8.96
N GLU A 255 -11.15 -0.33 -8.34
CA GLU A 255 -11.37 0.73 -7.35
C GLU A 255 -11.54 0.10 -5.97
N ALA A 256 -10.76 0.58 -4.99
CA ALA A 256 -10.82 0.09 -3.63
C ALA A 256 -11.94 0.79 -2.86
N VAL A 257 -12.84 0.01 -2.28
CA VAL A 257 -13.85 0.46 -1.32
C VAL A 257 -13.39 0.04 0.07
N THR A 258 -13.39 0.98 1.02
CA THR A 258 -13.04 0.72 2.42
C THR A 258 -14.14 1.26 3.33
N VAL A 259 -14.65 0.41 4.22
CA VAL A 259 -15.64 0.73 5.24
C VAL A 259 -14.97 0.61 6.61
N PRO A 260 -14.58 1.72 7.24
CA PRO A 260 -13.96 1.69 8.56
C PRO A 260 -15.01 1.49 9.67
N GLU A 261 -14.61 0.87 10.78
CA GLU A 261 -15.50 0.59 11.92
C GLU A 261 -16.19 1.86 12.44
N GLU A 262 -15.48 2.99 12.50
CA GLU A 262 -16.06 4.25 13.00
C GLU A 262 -17.22 4.80 12.16
N GLU A 263 -17.31 4.40 10.88
CA GLU A 263 -18.41 4.79 10.00
C GLU A 263 -19.59 3.83 10.11
N VAL A 264 -19.49 2.71 10.82
CA VAL A 264 -20.58 1.72 10.96
C VAL A 264 -21.33 1.94 12.27
N GLN A 265 -22.59 2.36 12.19
CA GLN A 265 -23.46 2.53 13.37
C GLN A 265 -23.93 1.20 13.94
N ILE A 266 -24.40 0.30 13.07
CA ILE A 266 -24.89 -1.02 13.41
C ILE A 266 -24.79 -1.92 12.18
N TYR A 267 -24.67 -3.23 12.42
CA TYR A 267 -24.79 -4.26 11.39
C TYR A 267 -25.62 -5.42 11.91
N SER A 268 -26.29 -6.13 11.00
CA SER A 268 -26.96 -7.40 11.26
C SER A 268 -26.36 -8.50 10.39
N ILE A 269 -26.59 -9.75 10.79
CA ILE A 269 -26.30 -10.94 10.01
C ILE A 269 -27.58 -11.77 9.95
N GLU A 270 -28.08 -12.02 8.74
CA GLU A 270 -29.28 -12.81 8.48
C GLU A 270 -28.91 -14.10 7.72
N ASP A 271 -29.55 -15.23 8.05
CA ASP A 271 -29.34 -16.57 7.47
C ASP A 271 -30.60 -16.96 6.68
N PRO A 272 -30.56 -17.52 5.44
CA PRO A 272 -29.69 -18.60 4.96
C PRO A 272 -28.47 -18.20 4.11
N ASN A 273 -28.32 -16.90 3.80
CA ASN A 273 -27.20 -16.34 3.03
C ASN A 273 -26.70 -15.15 3.85
N ILE A 274 -25.50 -15.21 4.42
CA ILE A 274 -24.97 -14.18 5.35
C ILE A 274 -25.03 -12.79 4.68
N TYR A 275 -26.03 -11.98 5.05
CA TYR A 275 -26.13 -10.58 4.65
C TYR A 275 -25.46 -9.70 5.71
N LEU A 276 -24.41 -8.98 5.34
CA LEU A 276 -23.81 -7.95 6.19
C LEU A 276 -24.31 -6.57 5.73
N SER A 277 -25.07 -5.89 6.58
CA SER A 277 -25.62 -4.56 6.27
C SER A 277 -25.05 -3.50 7.21
N PRO A 278 -23.88 -2.91 6.89
CA PRO A 278 -23.35 -1.80 7.66
C PRO A 278 -24.17 -0.53 7.38
N HIS A 279 -24.71 0.07 8.43
CA HIS A 279 -25.40 1.37 8.33
C HIS A 279 -24.42 2.51 8.61
N THR A 280 -24.17 3.36 7.62
CA THR A 280 -23.20 4.46 7.74
C THR A 280 -23.80 5.80 8.11
N THR A 281 -22.99 6.66 8.74
CA THR A 281 -23.37 8.00 9.22
C THR A 281 -23.62 9.04 8.12
N GLY A 282 -23.23 8.76 6.88
CA GLY A 282 -23.38 9.67 5.75
C GLY A 282 -24.74 9.54 5.05
N THR A 283 -25.54 10.61 5.05
CA THR A 283 -26.60 10.80 4.05
C THR A 283 -25.97 10.99 2.66
N VAL A 284 -26.42 10.19 1.70
CA VAL A 284 -26.17 10.37 0.25
C VAL A 284 -26.59 11.77 -0.19
#